data_AF-A0A9D6L844-F1
#
_entry.id   AF-A0A9D6L844-F1
#
_cell.length_a   1.000
_cell.length_b   1.000
_cell.length_c   1.000
_cell.angle_alpha   90.00
_cell.angle_beta   90.00
_cell.angle_gamma   90.00
#
_symmetry.space_group_name_H-M   'P 1'
#
loop_
_entity.id
_entity.type
_entity.pdbx_description
1 polymer ?
#
loop_
_entity_poly.entity_id
_entity_poly.type
_entity_poly.pdbx_seq_one_letter_code
_entity_poly.pdbx_strand_id
1 'polypeptide(L)'
;MLRPVARVIIAAALLLAACAIAAQARPRIRRDFVATYPKTQGTKLDACVTCHATEDDTLNPYGEALKQATFDFKAIEKLDSDGDGVANRAEIDSLTFPGDPEDRPGARRDSTRADSTRHAPSRSDSATVKPKGEARPDTIKAPKNG
;
A
#
# COMPACT_ATOMS: atom_id res chain seq x y z
N MET A 1 -43.01 -37.75 21.64
CA MET A 1 -43.95 -36.96 20.81
C MET A 1 -43.81 -35.49 21.17
N LEU A 2 -43.23 -34.66 20.29
CA LEU A 2 -43.07 -33.23 20.56
C LEU A 2 -44.43 -32.53 20.47
N ARG A 3 -44.75 -31.70 21.48
CA ARG A 3 -45.98 -30.91 21.51
C ARG A 3 -46.05 -30.03 20.25
N PRO A 4 -47.24 -29.81 19.67
CA PRO A 4 -47.38 -29.05 18.43
C PRO A 4 -46.75 -27.65 18.51
N VAL A 5 -46.80 -27.03 19.69
CA VAL A 5 -46.15 -25.74 19.99
C VAL A 5 -44.62 -25.80 19.83
N ALA A 6 -43.97 -26.89 20.25
CA ALA A 6 -42.52 -27.05 20.13
C ALA A 6 -42.07 -27.21 18.67
N ARG A 7 -42.91 -27.80 17.82
CA ARG A 7 -42.63 -27.93 16.37
C ARG A 7 -42.74 -26.59 15.65
N VAL A 8 -43.71 -25.75 16.02
CA VAL A 8 -43.87 -24.40 15.47
C VAL A 8 -42.69 -23.50 15.88
N ILE A 9 -42.23 -23.59 17.13
CA ILE A 9 -41.08 -22.83 17.61
C ILE A 9 -39.78 -23.26 16.90
N ILE A 10 -39.56 -24.57 16.72
CA ILE A 10 -38.37 -25.08 16.02
C ILE A 10 -38.40 -24.71 14.53
N ALA A 11 -39.56 -24.82 13.87
CA ALA A 11 -39.71 -24.41 12.47
C ALA A 11 -39.48 -22.90 12.29
N ALA A 12 -39.99 -22.07 13.20
CA ALA A 12 -39.75 -20.62 13.19
C ALA A 12 -38.27 -20.28 13.43
N ALA A 13 -37.60 -20.96 14.36
CA ALA A 13 -36.17 -20.75 14.64
C ALA A 13 -35.27 -21.15 13.46
N LEU A 14 -35.60 -22.24 12.75
CA LEU A 14 -34.88 -22.66 11.53
C LEU A 14 -35.11 -21.70 10.35
N LEU A 15 -36.30 -21.10 10.25
CA LEU A 15 -36.61 -20.11 9.21
C LEU A 15 -35.86 -18.78 9.46
N LEU A 16 -35.70 -18.37 10.71
CA LEU A 16 -34.92 -17.17 11.09
C LEU A 16 -33.41 -17.37 10.91
N ALA A 17 -32.88 -18.57 11.12
CA ALA A 17 -31.46 -18.87 10.93
C ALA A 17 -31.01 -18.89 9.44
N ALA A 18 -31.96 -19.03 8.50
CA ALA A 18 -31.67 -19.09 7.06
C ALA A 18 -31.39 -17.72 6.39
N CYS A 19 -31.58 -16.60 7.09
CA CYS A 19 -31.40 -15.25 6.54
C CYS A 19 -30.04 -14.59 6.83
N ALA A 20 -29.08 -15.30 7.42
CA ALA A 20 -27.81 -14.70 7.87
C ALA A 20 -26.65 -14.78 6.87
N ILE A 21 -26.92 -14.82 5.56
CA ILE A 21 -25.86 -14.63 4.57
C ILE A 21 -25.58 -13.14 4.48
N ALA A 22 -24.47 -12.69 5.06
CA ALA A 22 -23.97 -11.33 4.85
C ALA A 22 -23.64 -11.15 3.37
N ALA A 23 -24.62 -10.66 2.59
CA ALA A 23 -24.42 -10.22 1.22
C ALA A 23 -23.55 -8.95 1.26
N GLN A 24 -22.23 -9.13 1.25
CA GLN A 24 -21.32 -8.02 1.14
C GLN A 24 -21.45 -7.45 -0.28
N ALA A 25 -22.23 -6.37 -0.40
CA ALA A 25 -22.44 -5.66 -1.65
C ALA A 25 -21.14 -4.96 -2.08
N ARG A 26 -20.25 -5.71 -2.73
CA ARG A 26 -19.02 -5.17 -3.30
C ARG A 26 -19.39 -4.27 -4.49
N PRO A 27 -18.78 -3.07 -4.64
CA PRO A 27 -18.90 -2.29 -5.86
C PRO A 27 -18.54 -3.13 -7.09
N ARG A 28 -19.20 -2.88 -8.23
CA ARG A 28 -19.02 -3.69 -9.46
C ARG A 28 -17.56 -3.76 -9.88
N ILE A 29 -16.86 -2.63 -9.92
CA ILE A 29 -15.47 -2.58 -10.38
C ILE A 29 -14.54 -3.45 -9.51
N ARG A 30 -14.75 -3.50 -8.20
CA ARG A 30 -13.99 -4.36 -7.29
C ARG A 30 -14.26 -5.84 -7.56
N ARG A 31 -15.51 -6.20 -7.86
CA ARG A 31 -15.84 -7.58 -8.26
C ARG A 31 -15.18 -7.95 -9.59
N ASP A 32 -15.19 -7.03 -10.54
CA ASP A 32 -14.62 -7.25 -11.87
C ASP A 32 -13.09 -7.36 -11.80
N PHE A 33 -12.45 -6.58 -10.92
CA PHE A 33 -11.03 -6.71 -10.59
C PHE A 33 -10.72 -8.12 -10.05
N VAL A 34 -11.44 -8.57 -9.02
CA VAL A 34 -11.24 -9.93 -8.44
C VAL A 34 -11.56 -11.03 -9.45
N ALA A 35 -12.57 -10.83 -10.31
CA ALA A 35 -12.89 -11.78 -11.37
C ALA A 35 -11.78 -11.87 -12.43
N THR A 36 -11.14 -10.74 -12.75
CA THR A 36 -10.01 -10.66 -13.69
C THR A 36 -8.74 -11.27 -13.08
N TYR A 37 -8.53 -11.04 -11.78
CA TYR A 37 -7.36 -11.49 -11.03
C TYR A 37 -7.74 -12.33 -9.80
N PRO A 38 -8.19 -13.60 -9.96
CA PRO A 38 -8.74 -14.38 -8.85
C PRO A 38 -7.82 -14.56 -7.63
N LYS A 39 -6.49 -14.51 -7.82
CA LYS A 39 -5.49 -14.59 -6.75
C LYS A 39 -5.59 -13.44 -5.74
N THR A 40 -6.18 -12.31 -6.12
CA THR A 40 -6.32 -11.15 -5.24
C THR A 40 -7.47 -11.28 -4.26
N GLN A 41 -8.37 -12.25 -4.43
CA GLN A 41 -9.52 -12.45 -3.56
C GLN A 41 -9.10 -12.59 -2.09
N GLY A 42 -9.65 -11.74 -1.21
CA GLY A 42 -9.34 -11.75 0.22
C GLY A 42 -7.93 -11.26 0.59
N THR A 43 -7.17 -10.72 -0.36
CA THR A 43 -5.88 -10.07 -0.12
C THR A 43 -6.05 -8.57 0.09
N LYS A 44 -4.96 -7.84 0.35
CA LYS A 44 -4.98 -6.37 0.44
C LYS A 44 -5.42 -5.68 -0.86
N LEU A 45 -5.31 -6.37 -2.00
CA LEU A 45 -5.78 -5.88 -3.31
C LEU A 45 -7.28 -6.09 -3.52
N ASP A 46 -7.98 -6.77 -2.60
CA ASP A 46 -9.45 -6.89 -2.61
C ASP A 46 -10.07 -5.77 -1.76
N ALA A 47 -9.66 -4.52 -2.01
CA ALA A 47 -10.04 -3.32 -1.27
C ALA A 47 -10.17 -2.09 -2.17
N CYS A 48 -10.92 -1.07 -1.74
CA CYS A 48 -11.11 0.18 -2.51
C CYS A 48 -9.78 0.88 -2.80
N VAL A 49 -8.86 0.84 -1.84
CA VAL A 49 -7.51 1.42 -1.93
C VAL A 49 -6.63 0.83 -3.05
N THR A 50 -7.07 -0.24 -3.70
CA THR A 50 -6.40 -0.76 -4.90
C THR A 50 -6.48 0.24 -6.06
N CYS A 51 -7.60 0.95 -6.19
CA CYS A 51 -7.81 1.97 -7.22
C CYS A 51 -7.87 3.40 -6.66
N HIS A 52 -8.10 3.54 -5.36
CA HIS A 52 -8.29 4.83 -4.71
C HIS A 52 -7.10 5.14 -3.78
N ALA A 53 -6.75 6.41 -3.63
CA ALA A 53 -5.66 6.83 -2.74
C ALA A 53 -6.02 6.61 -1.26
N THR A 54 -7.31 6.75 -0.93
CA THR A 54 -7.87 6.37 0.38
C THR A 54 -9.20 5.65 0.18
N GLU A 55 -10.05 5.57 1.20
CA GLU A 55 -11.41 5.01 1.07
C GLU A 55 -12.42 6.03 0.49
N ASP A 56 -11.95 7.21 0.04
CA ASP A 56 -12.72 8.26 -0.64
C ASP A 56 -12.71 8.08 -2.17
N ASP A 57 -13.33 8.98 -2.92
CA ASP A 57 -13.43 8.91 -4.40
C ASP A 57 -12.16 9.39 -5.14
N THR A 58 -11.08 9.69 -4.42
CA THR A 58 -9.83 10.14 -5.02
C THR A 58 -9.09 8.94 -5.60
N LEU A 59 -8.87 8.92 -6.92
CA LEU A 59 -8.14 7.84 -7.58
C LEU A 59 -6.64 7.92 -7.31
N ASN A 60 -6.02 6.75 -7.13
CA ASN A 60 -4.57 6.61 -7.19
C ASN A 60 -4.12 6.54 -8.68
N PRO A 61 -2.80 6.55 -8.98
CA PRO A 61 -2.32 6.48 -10.36
C PRO A 61 -2.83 5.28 -11.15
N TYR A 62 -2.97 4.10 -10.53
CA TYR A 62 -3.58 2.92 -11.15
C TYR A 62 -5.06 3.13 -11.51
N GLY A 63 -5.83 3.69 -10.59
CA GLY A 63 -7.23 4.02 -10.78
C GLY A 63 -7.45 5.03 -11.91
N GLU A 64 -6.59 6.04 -12.02
CA GLU A 64 -6.62 7.01 -13.14
C GLU A 64 -6.30 6.34 -14.48
N ALA A 65 -5.26 5.50 -14.53
CA ALA A 65 -4.94 4.73 -15.74
C ALA A 65 -6.10 3.80 -16.17
N LEU A 66 -6.72 3.13 -15.20
CA LEU A 66 -7.86 2.26 -15.43
C LEU A 66 -9.07 3.05 -15.94
N LYS A 67 -9.35 4.22 -15.37
CA LYS A 67 -10.42 5.12 -15.82
C LYS A 67 -10.19 5.60 -17.25
N GLN A 68 -8.96 5.95 -17.61
CA GLN A 68 -8.60 6.32 -18.99
C GLN A 68 -8.76 5.15 -19.96
N ALA A 69 -8.48 3.92 -19.51
CA ALA A 69 -8.72 2.70 -20.25
C ALA A 69 -10.20 2.24 -20.25
N THR A 70 -11.13 3.07 -19.78
CA THR A 70 -12.57 2.72 -19.70
C THR A 70 -12.81 1.44 -18.89
N PHE A 71 -12.05 1.27 -17.81
CA PHE A 71 -12.09 0.12 -16.92
C PHE A 71 -11.68 -1.21 -17.55
N ASP A 72 -10.91 -1.19 -18.64
CA ASP A 72 -10.24 -2.37 -19.17
C ASP A 72 -8.95 -2.66 -18.38
N PHE A 73 -9.05 -3.58 -17.42
CA PHE A 73 -7.91 -4.02 -16.61
C PHE A 73 -6.75 -4.59 -17.45
N LYS A 74 -7.06 -5.28 -18.55
CA LYS A 74 -6.05 -5.93 -19.40
C LYS A 74 -5.31 -4.91 -20.25
N ALA A 75 -5.97 -3.83 -20.66
CA ALA A 75 -5.35 -2.76 -21.42
C ALA A 75 -4.20 -2.07 -20.67
N ILE A 76 -4.25 -2.05 -19.33
CA ILE A 76 -3.24 -1.38 -18.49
C ILE A 76 -2.23 -2.33 -17.83
N GLU A 77 -2.30 -3.64 -18.07
CA GLU A 77 -1.42 -4.65 -17.43
C GLU A 77 0.08 -4.37 -17.62
N LYS A 78 0.45 -3.75 -18.75
CA LYS A 78 1.83 -3.43 -19.11
C LYS A 78 2.28 -2.02 -18.71
N LEU A 79 1.36 -1.20 -18.21
CA LEU A 79 1.72 0.12 -17.70
C LEU A 79 2.39 -0.03 -16.34
N ASP A 80 3.28 0.90 -16.06
CA ASP A 80 3.81 1.20 -14.73
C ASP A 80 3.05 2.45 -14.29
N SER A 81 1.96 2.26 -13.54
CA SER A 81 0.99 3.33 -13.29
C SER A 81 1.49 4.35 -12.27
N ASP A 82 2.30 3.94 -11.30
CA ASP A 82 2.86 4.81 -10.25
C ASP A 82 4.32 5.22 -10.47
N GLY A 83 4.99 4.67 -11.49
CA GLY A 83 6.31 5.09 -11.95
C GLY A 83 7.46 4.46 -11.15
N ASP A 84 7.22 3.32 -10.51
CA ASP A 84 8.19 2.66 -9.63
C ASP A 84 9.14 1.69 -10.37
N GLY A 85 8.93 1.52 -11.68
CA GLY A 85 9.69 0.65 -12.57
C GLY A 85 9.11 -0.77 -12.70
N VAL A 86 7.96 -1.07 -12.12
CA VAL A 86 7.28 -2.36 -12.15
C VAL A 86 5.95 -2.22 -12.87
N ALA A 87 5.63 -3.18 -13.73
CA ALA A 87 4.34 -3.15 -14.43
C ALA A 87 3.20 -3.59 -13.50
N ASN A 88 2.03 -2.97 -13.65
CA ASN A 88 0.79 -3.25 -12.92
C ASN A 88 0.52 -4.75 -12.75
N ARG A 89 0.70 -5.53 -13.82
CA ARG A 89 0.47 -6.97 -13.78
C ARG A 89 1.44 -7.70 -12.84
N ALA A 90 2.72 -7.32 -12.87
CA ALA A 90 3.76 -7.94 -12.04
C ALA A 90 3.54 -7.64 -10.56
N GLU A 91 3.01 -6.46 -10.24
CA GLU A 91 2.63 -6.07 -8.89
C GLU A 91 1.40 -6.81 -8.40
N ILE A 92 0.33 -6.87 -9.20
CA ILE A 92 -0.88 -7.65 -8.90
C ILE A 92 -0.52 -9.13 -8.67
N ASP A 93 0.35 -9.70 -9.51
CA ASP A 93 0.82 -11.09 -9.36
C ASP A 93 1.67 -11.28 -8.08
N SER A 94 2.36 -10.23 -7.63
CA SER A 94 3.16 -10.20 -6.40
C SER A 94 2.36 -9.76 -5.15
N LEU A 95 1.07 -9.48 -5.31
CA LEU A 95 0.20 -8.93 -4.28
C LEU A 95 0.73 -7.61 -3.70
N THR A 96 1.18 -6.70 -4.57
CA THR A 96 1.56 -5.33 -4.24
C THR A 96 0.64 -4.33 -4.97
N PHE A 97 0.52 -3.11 -4.47
CA PHE A 97 -0.45 -2.11 -4.93
C PHE A 97 0.06 -1.41 -6.19
N PRO A 98 -0.60 -1.58 -7.36
CA PRO A 98 -0.11 -1.04 -8.63
C PRO A 98 -0.22 0.50 -8.79
N GLY A 99 -0.57 1.18 -7.70
CA GLY A 99 -0.73 2.62 -7.63
C GLY A 99 -0.03 3.22 -6.42
N ASP A 100 0.87 2.47 -5.77
CA ASP A 100 1.67 2.90 -4.63
C ASP A 100 3.14 2.55 -4.86
N PRO A 101 3.99 3.52 -5.21
CA PRO A 101 5.39 3.27 -5.59
C PRO A 101 6.27 2.78 -4.41
N GLU A 102 5.75 2.84 -3.18
CA GLU A 102 6.42 2.31 -1.99
C GLU A 102 6.05 0.85 -1.70
N ASP A 103 4.96 0.33 -2.28
CA ASP A 103 4.51 -1.04 -2.14
C ASP A 103 4.76 -1.82 -3.43
N ARG A 104 5.98 -2.34 -3.56
CA ARG A 104 6.44 -3.01 -4.77
C ARG A 104 7.27 -4.26 -4.52
N PRO A 105 7.37 -5.17 -5.50
CA PRO A 105 8.13 -6.40 -5.35
C PRO A 105 9.61 -6.11 -5.09
N GLY A 106 10.14 -6.64 -3.98
CA GLY A 106 11.55 -6.48 -3.63
C GLY A 106 11.93 -5.17 -2.95
N ALA A 107 10.98 -4.27 -2.66
CA ALA A 107 11.25 -3.13 -1.79
C ALA A 107 11.73 -3.62 -0.41
N ARG A 108 12.95 -3.23 -0.04
CA ARG A 108 13.45 -3.46 1.33
C ARG A 108 12.66 -2.56 2.25
N ARG A 109 11.85 -3.14 3.14
CA ARG A 109 11.23 -2.39 4.24
C ARG A 109 12.36 -1.90 5.15
N ASP A 110 12.73 -0.65 4.98
CA ASP A 110 13.76 -0.01 5.79
C ASP A 110 13.25 0.00 7.24
N SER A 111 13.77 -0.93 8.05
CA SER A 111 13.24 -1.25 9.38
C SER A 111 13.57 -0.17 10.43
N THR A 112 14.07 0.99 9.99
CA THR A 112 14.69 2.01 10.83
C THR A 112 13.69 2.97 11.49
N ARG A 113 12.38 2.88 11.21
CA ARG A 113 11.37 3.79 11.80
C ARG A 113 10.58 3.23 12.99
N ALA A 114 10.85 1.99 13.42
CA ALA A 114 10.10 1.34 14.49
C ALA A 114 10.75 1.39 15.90
N ASP A 115 11.93 1.98 16.08
CA ASP A 115 12.66 1.99 17.37
C ASP A 115 12.97 3.41 17.89
N SER A 116 12.01 4.33 17.82
CA SER A 116 12.13 5.66 18.47
C SER A 116 11.41 5.77 19.83
N THR A 117 10.93 4.67 20.40
CA THR A 117 10.29 4.67 21.75
C THR A 117 11.12 4.03 22.85
N ARG A 118 12.38 3.62 22.62
CA ARG A 118 13.30 3.38 23.73
C ARG A 118 13.99 4.68 24.15
N HIS A 119 13.25 5.41 24.97
CA HIS A 119 13.76 6.49 25.82
C HIS A 119 14.89 5.92 26.71
N ALA A 120 16.13 6.07 26.27
CA ALA A 120 17.32 5.89 27.09
C ALA A 120 17.50 7.11 28.01
N PRO A 121 17.95 6.94 29.26
CA PRO A 121 18.04 8.04 30.20
C PRO A 121 19.19 9.00 29.84
N SER A 122 18.85 10.28 29.93
CA SER A 122 19.72 11.45 29.92
C SER A 122 21.04 11.25 30.68
N ARG A 123 22.16 11.56 30.00
CA ARG A 123 23.33 12.19 30.63
C ARG A 123 23.86 13.29 29.72
N SER A 124 23.50 14.52 30.09
CA SER A 124 24.30 15.71 29.82
C SER A 124 25.73 15.52 30.34
N ASP A 125 26.71 15.90 29.55
CA ASP A 125 27.85 16.72 29.96
C ASP A 125 28.50 17.27 28.68
N SER A 126 28.26 18.55 28.35
CA SER A 126 28.96 19.75 28.84
C SER A 126 30.22 20.07 28.02
N ALA A 127 30.26 21.33 27.61
CA ALA A 127 31.04 21.87 26.52
C ALA A 127 32.54 22.06 26.81
N THR A 128 33.32 22.26 25.73
CA THR A 128 34.25 23.39 25.48
C THR A 128 35.56 22.92 24.89
N VAL A 129 35.90 23.28 23.63
CA VAL A 129 37.24 23.82 23.25
C VAL A 129 37.10 24.73 22.01
N LYS A 130 37.81 25.85 22.11
CA LYS A 130 37.86 27.13 21.36
C LYS A 130 38.65 27.07 20.03
N PRO A 131 38.46 27.99 19.07
CA PRO A 131 39.27 28.07 17.85
C PRO A 131 40.51 28.98 18.03
N LYS A 132 41.60 28.68 17.33
CA LYS A 132 42.72 29.61 17.11
C LYS A 132 43.42 29.31 15.77
N GLY A 133 43.41 30.29 14.88
CA GLY A 133 44.22 30.31 13.66
C GLY A 133 45.69 30.65 13.95
N GLU A 134 46.57 30.38 12.99
CA GLU A 134 47.43 31.38 12.34
C GLU A 134 48.23 30.69 11.21
N ALA A 135 48.83 31.48 10.33
CA ALA A 135 49.07 31.16 8.94
C ALA A 135 50.55 30.97 8.54
N ARG A 136 50.72 30.44 7.29
CA ARG A 136 51.78 30.72 6.28
C ARG A 136 53.21 30.20 6.49
N PRO A 137 54.09 30.20 5.45
CA PRO A 137 53.89 30.14 3.98
C PRO A 137 54.83 29.10 3.31
N ASP A 138 54.74 28.90 1.98
CA ASP A 138 55.92 29.05 1.10
C ASP A 138 55.57 28.94 -0.39
N THR A 139 56.12 29.90 -1.12
CA THR A 139 56.11 30.19 -2.56
C THR A 139 56.73 29.09 -3.43
N ILE A 140 56.29 28.98 -4.70
CA ILE A 140 57.10 29.26 -5.91
C ILE A 140 56.24 29.22 -7.19
N LYS A 141 56.40 30.29 -7.99
CA LYS A 141 56.08 30.56 -9.42
C LYS A 141 56.26 29.33 -10.34
N ALA A 142 55.59 29.16 -11.48
CA ALA A 142 55.69 29.97 -12.72
C ALA A 142 54.83 29.35 -13.86
N PRO A 143 54.69 29.99 -15.05
CA PRO A 143 53.48 29.97 -15.88
C PRO A 143 53.63 29.33 -17.28
N LYS A 144 52.52 29.17 -18.04
CA LYS A 144 52.20 29.94 -19.27
C LYS A 144 51.13 29.28 -20.16
N ASN A 145 50.31 30.17 -20.70
CA ASN A 145 49.31 30.06 -21.76
C ASN A 145 49.67 29.16 -22.96
N GLY A 146 48.62 28.53 -23.50
CA GLY A 146 48.43 28.16 -24.89
C GLY A 146 46.94 28.22 -25.18
#